data_AF-A0A6S7FZA7-F1
#
_entry.id   AF-A0A6S7FZA7-F1
#
_cell.length_a   1.000
_cell.length_b   1.000
_cell.length_c   1.000
_cell.angle_alpha   90.00
_cell.angle_beta   90.00
_cell.angle_gamma   90.00
#
_symmetry.space_group_name_H-M   'P 1'
#
loop_
_entity.id
_entity.type
_entity.pdbx_description
1 polymer ?
#
loop_
_entity_poly.entity_id
_entity_poly.type
_entity_poly.pdbx_seq_one_letter_code
_entity_poly.pdbx_strand_id
1 'polypeptide(L)'
;MAFPQNRLVPLDVLAREWMNNNPATIDLRIYLIENLFPSLIMGLEKLLTEAEKRELVDTETAVSNFNPVNYLAQYLMRNNPRYSNFPEASPYAKGLRKVAEDLKSEIFEIDANRLVTLKASAQVKRMEREKMERMKGEELERRGQMLENVFVTWAQNEDTIPLTMVQNALISFRERSDSLSEELRREAYFAIEAPELDSKGTLLGVNEFKE
;
A
#
# COMPACT_ATOMS: atom_id res chain seq x y z
N MET A 1 4.85 17.58 -55.13
CA MET A 1 3.65 17.18 -54.35
C MET A 1 3.47 18.22 -53.26
N ALA A 2 2.35 18.95 -53.22
CA ALA A 2 2.15 20.02 -52.25
C ALA A 2 1.74 19.42 -50.89
N PHE A 3 2.58 19.58 -49.87
CA PHE A 3 2.21 19.26 -48.49
C PHE A 3 1.03 20.17 -48.07
N PRO A 4 -0.10 19.60 -47.60
CA PRO A 4 -1.26 20.41 -47.26
C PRO A 4 -0.95 21.36 -46.10
N GLN A 5 -1.25 22.64 -46.32
CA GLN A 5 -1.12 23.72 -45.35
C GLN A 5 -1.94 23.45 -44.08
N ASN A 6 -1.26 23.60 -42.93
CA ASN A 6 -1.79 23.85 -41.58
C ASN A 6 -3.17 23.27 -41.26
N ARG A 7 -3.22 21.97 -40.96
CA ARG A 7 -4.19 21.54 -39.93
C ARG A 7 -3.67 22.08 -38.61
N LEU A 8 -4.33 23.11 -38.08
CA LEU A 8 -4.21 23.54 -36.68
C LEU A 8 -4.78 22.43 -35.79
N VAL A 9 -4.14 21.27 -35.77
CA VAL A 9 -4.39 20.31 -34.71
C VAL A 9 -3.90 21.00 -33.45
N PRO A 10 -4.72 21.10 -32.38
CA PRO A 10 -4.24 21.63 -31.12
C PRO A 10 -3.00 20.81 -30.76
N LEU A 11 -1.83 21.45 -30.64
CA LEU A 11 -0.56 20.73 -30.43
C LEU A 11 -0.65 19.80 -29.21
N ASP A 12 -1.49 20.15 -28.25
CA ASP A 12 -1.89 19.36 -27.08
C ASP A 12 -2.50 17.99 -27.43
N VAL A 13 -3.29 17.88 -28.50
CA VAL A 13 -3.97 16.63 -28.91
C VAL A 13 -2.98 15.60 -29.43
N LEU A 14 -2.06 16.02 -30.32
CA LEU A 14 -1.01 15.14 -30.85
C LEU A 14 -0.02 14.75 -29.77
N ALA A 15 0.37 15.70 -28.91
CA ALA A 15 1.22 15.40 -27.77
C ALA A 15 0.56 14.37 -26.85
N ARG A 16 -0.74 14.48 -26.56
CA ARG A 16 -1.46 13.50 -25.75
C ARG A 16 -1.58 12.13 -26.42
N GLU A 17 -1.83 12.10 -27.73
CA GLU A 17 -1.93 10.85 -28.51
C GLU A 17 -0.59 10.11 -28.57
N TRP A 18 0.50 10.81 -28.87
CA TRP A 18 1.86 10.24 -28.90
C TRP A 18 2.32 9.75 -27.54
N MET A 19 1.84 10.39 -26.47
CA MET A 19 2.26 10.04 -25.14
C MET A 19 1.53 8.84 -24.53
N ASN A 20 0.57 8.15 -25.17
CA ASN A 20 -0.14 6.95 -24.65
C ASN A 20 -0.71 7.14 -23.21
N ASN A 21 -1.52 6.21 -22.69
CA ASN A 21 -2.04 6.25 -21.31
C ASN A 21 -1.51 5.07 -20.49
N ASN A 22 -0.25 4.66 -20.70
CA ASN A 22 0.33 3.55 -19.94
C ASN A 22 0.83 4.03 -18.57
N PRO A 23 0.21 3.62 -17.45
CA PRO A 23 0.60 4.06 -16.12
C PRO A 23 2.04 3.65 -15.75
N ALA A 24 2.55 2.55 -16.30
CA ALA A 24 3.88 2.05 -15.99
C ALA A 24 5.02 2.94 -16.52
N THR A 25 4.72 3.83 -17.48
CA THR A 25 5.72 4.68 -18.13
C THR A 25 5.51 6.17 -17.87
N ILE A 26 4.63 6.57 -16.92
CA ILE A 26 4.34 7.99 -16.67
C ILE A 26 5.61 8.78 -16.33
N ASP A 27 6.44 8.29 -15.40
CA ASP A 27 7.66 9.02 -14.98
C ASP A 27 8.66 9.22 -16.12
N LEU A 28 8.90 8.18 -16.91
CA LEU A 28 9.79 8.25 -18.08
C LEU A 28 9.27 9.27 -19.10
N ARG A 29 7.96 9.30 -19.30
CA ARG A 29 7.29 10.19 -20.23
C ARG A 29 7.38 11.66 -19.81
N ILE A 30 7.15 11.94 -18.53
CA ILE A 30 7.38 13.27 -17.95
C ILE A 30 8.84 13.67 -18.15
N TYR A 31 9.78 12.76 -17.84
CA TYR A 31 11.20 13.02 -18.02
C TYR A 31 11.56 13.39 -19.46
N LEU A 32 11.05 12.64 -20.45
CA LEU A 32 11.28 12.89 -21.87
C LEU A 32 10.71 14.25 -22.30
N ILE A 33 9.49 14.58 -21.86
CA ILE A 33 8.85 15.86 -22.16
C ILE A 33 9.64 17.04 -21.58
N GLU A 34 10.10 16.94 -20.33
CA GLU A 34 10.75 18.05 -19.66
C GLU A 34 12.21 18.24 -20.10
N ASN A 35 12.91 17.14 -20.40
CA ASN A 35 14.37 17.17 -20.54
C ASN A 35 14.88 16.95 -21.97
N LEU A 36 14.11 16.28 -22.84
CA LEU A 36 14.60 15.87 -24.16
C LEU A 36 13.80 16.46 -25.32
N PHE A 37 12.49 16.27 -25.32
CA PHE A 37 11.62 16.56 -26.47
C PHE A 37 11.69 18.00 -26.97
N PRO A 38 11.72 19.05 -26.11
CA PRO A 38 11.79 20.43 -26.59
C PRO A 38 13.04 20.70 -27.44
N SER A 39 14.19 20.14 -27.05
CA SER A 39 15.45 20.33 -27.80
C SER A 39 15.56 19.38 -28.98
N LEU A 40 15.09 18.14 -28.82
CA LEU A 40 15.13 17.13 -29.87
C LEU A 40 14.28 17.53 -31.08
N ILE A 41 13.06 18.01 -30.83
CA ILE A 41 12.12 18.33 -31.90
C ILE A 41 12.56 19.56 -32.69
N MET A 42 13.10 20.58 -32.02
CA MET A 42 13.74 21.70 -32.70
C MET A 42 14.97 21.27 -33.51
N GLY A 43 15.77 20.34 -32.97
CA GLY A 43 16.90 19.76 -33.70
C GLY A 43 16.47 18.99 -34.95
N LEU A 44 15.39 18.21 -34.86
CA LEU A 44 14.80 17.50 -36.00
C LEU A 44 14.25 18.47 -37.04
N GLU A 45 13.56 19.54 -36.63
CA GLU A 45 13.08 20.57 -37.56
C GLU A 45 14.24 21.20 -38.34
N LYS A 46 15.31 21.61 -37.64
CA LYS A 46 16.50 22.17 -38.29
C LYS A 46 17.21 21.17 -39.20
N LEU A 47 17.27 19.91 -38.78
CA LEU A 47 17.82 18.82 -39.59
C LEU A 47 17.04 18.66 -40.90
N LEU A 48 15.71 18.59 -40.81
CA LEU A 48 14.83 18.44 -41.98
C LEU A 48 14.94 19.65 -42.91
N THR A 49 14.96 20.87 -42.37
CA THR A 49 15.16 22.09 -43.18
C THR A 49 16.52 22.09 -43.90
N GLU A 50 17.59 21.63 -43.24
CA GLU A 50 18.91 21.52 -43.90
C GLU A 50 18.94 20.39 -44.95
N ALA A 51 18.24 19.28 -44.72
CA ALA A 51 18.09 18.23 -45.71
C ALA A 51 17.33 18.73 -46.95
N GLU A 52 16.26 19.50 -46.77
CA GLU A 52 15.50 20.15 -47.85
C GLU A 52 16.36 21.12 -48.65
N LYS A 53 17.10 22.02 -47.98
CA LYS A 53 18.00 22.98 -48.65
C LYS A 53 19.08 22.31 -49.49
N ARG A 54 19.48 21.09 -49.12
CA ARG A 54 20.49 20.30 -49.80
C ARG A 54 19.90 19.32 -50.81
N GLU A 55 18.58 19.36 -51.01
CA GLU A 55 17.81 18.49 -51.92
C GLU A 55 18.00 16.99 -51.60
N LEU A 56 18.23 16.66 -50.32
CA LEU A 56 18.52 15.30 -49.87
C LEU A 56 17.28 14.47 -49.53
N VAL A 57 16.08 15.08 -49.56
CA VAL A 57 14.83 14.46 -49.10
C VAL A 57 14.42 13.28 -49.98
N ASP A 58 14.59 13.39 -51.29
CA ASP A 58 14.22 12.36 -52.27
C ASP A 58 15.41 11.49 -52.71
N THR A 59 16.57 11.68 -52.09
CA THR A 59 17.79 10.96 -52.49
C THR A 59 17.89 9.63 -51.74
N GLU A 60 17.72 8.51 -52.45
CA GLU A 60 17.82 7.16 -51.87
C GLU A 60 19.26 6.75 -51.52
N THR A 61 20.25 7.50 -51.98
CA THR A 61 21.67 7.19 -51.78
C THR A 61 22.29 8.04 -50.67
N ALA A 62 23.07 7.39 -49.81
CA ALA A 62 23.75 8.07 -48.72
C ALA A 62 24.78 9.07 -49.27
N VAL A 63 24.62 10.35 -48.94
CA VAL A 63 25.52 11.42 -49.38
C VAL A 63 26.69 11.54 -48.40
N SER A 64 27.92 11.34 -48.88
CA SER A 64 29.13 11.34 -48.04
C SER A 64 29.38 12.66 -47.29
N ASN A 65 28.79 13.77 -47.73
CA ASN A 65 29.03 15.11 -47.17
C ASN A 65 27.97 15.56 -46.15
N PHE A 66 26.97 14.73 -45.84
CA PHE A 66 25.96 15.06 -44.85
C PHE A 66 25.54 13.83 -44.06
N ASN A 67 25.83 13.84 -42.76
CA ASN A 67 25.37 12.81 -41.84
C ASN A 67 24.30 13.39 -40.90
N PRO A 68 23.03 12.96 -41.02
CA PRO A 68 21.92 13.53 -40.26
C PRO A 68 22.04 13.27 -38.75
N VAL A 69 22.61 12.12 -38.35
CA VAL A 69 22.84 11.78 -36.94
C VAL A 69 23.90 12.71 -36.35
N ASN A 70 25.00 12.95 -37.07
CA ASN A 70 26.04 13.87 -36.61
C ASN A 70 25.53 15.31 -36.52
N TYR A 71 24.74 15.74 -37.51
CA TYR A 71 24.12 17.08 -37.49
C TYR A 71 23.22 17.25 -36.26
N LEU A 72 22.33 16.29 -36.01
CA LEU A 72 21.44 16.33 -34.86
C LEU A 72 22.20 16.29 -33.54
N ALA A 73 23.22 15.42 -33.41
CA ALA A 73 24.06 15.35 -32.22
C ALA A 73 24.77 16.68 -31.94
N GLN A 74 25.36 17.30 -32.97
CA GLN A 74 25.99 18.63 -32.84
C GLN A 74 24.97 19.69 -32.42
N TYR A 75 23.77 19.67 -32.98
CA TYR A 75 22.70 20.60 -32.60
C TYR A 75 22.33 20.44 -31.13
N LEU A 76 22.13 19.20 -30.66
CA LEU A 76 21.75 18.92 -29.26
C LEU A 76 22.86 19.28 -28.28
N MET A 77 24.12 19.03 -28.63
CA MET A 77 25.26 19.42 -27.80
C MET A 77 25.36 20.95 -27.63
N ARG A 78 25.05 21.71 -28.69
CA ARG A 78 25.06 23.18 -28.67
C ARG A 78 23.85 23.79 -27.98
N ASN A 79 22.70 23.11 -28.03
CA ASN A 79 21.43 23.56 -27.45
C ASN A 79 21.04 22.72 -26.23
N ASN A 80 22.00 22.43 -25.36
CA ASN A 80 21.72 21.67 -24.15
C ASN A 80 20.71 22.42 -23.26
N PRO A 81 19.59 21.80 -22.87
CA PRO A 81 18.56 22.45 -22.06
C PRO A 81 19.07 23.00 -20.72
N ARG A 82 20.16 22.45 -20.17
CA ARG A 82 20.78 22.96 -18.93
C ARG A 82 21.43 24.34 -19.08
N TYR A 83 21.76 24.74 -20.31
CA TYR A 83 22.53 25.94 -20.60
C TYR A 83 21.86 26.86 -21.62
N SER A 84 20.73 26.44 -22.22
CA SER A 84 20.01 27.18 -23.26
C SER A 84 18.54 27.35 -22.87
N ASN A 85 18.09 28.61 -22.76
CA ASN A 85 16.69 28.97 -22.46
C ASN A 85 15.80 28.99 -23.72
N PHE A 86 16.37 28.67 -24.89
CA PHE A 86 15.70 28.77 -26.18
C PHE A 86 14.46 27.87 -26.35
N PRO A 87 14.40 26.64 -25.79
CA PRO A 87 13.24 25.76 -25.96
C PRO A 87 11.96 26.30 -25.30
N GLU A 88 12.08 27.15 -24.28
CA GLU A 88 10.94 27.57 -23.45
C GLU A 88 9.97 28.54 -24.13
N ALA A 89 10.42 29.19 -25.21
CA ALA A 89 9.64 30.23 -25.90
C ALA A 89 8.67 29.68 -26.96
N SER A 90 8.85 28.43 -27.41
CA SER A 90 8.05 27.86 -28.49
C SER A 90 6.62 27.53 -28.01
N PRO A 91 5.56 27.84 -28.81
CA PRO A 91 4.20 27.40 -28.53
C PRO A 91 4.08 25.88 -28.32
N TYR A 92 4.91 25.10 -29.02
CA TYR A 92 4.96 23.66 -28.88
C TYR A 92 5.50 23.22 -27.51
N ALA A 93 6.57 23.85 -27.02
CA ALA A 93 7.12 23.56 -25.70
C ALA A 93 6.14 23.89 -24.57
N LYS A 94 5.29 24.92 -24.77
CA LYS A 94 4.19 25.24 -23.84
C LYS A 94 3.12 24.15 -23.81
N GLY A 95 2.69 23.65 -24.97
CA GLY A 95 1.74 22.53 -25.05
C GLY A 95 2.28 21.26 -24.40
N LEU A 96 3.57 20.95 -24.62
CA LEU A 96 4.26 19.84 -23.97
C LEU A 96 4.29 19.98 -22.43
N ARG A 97 4.57 21.16 -21.89
CA ARG A 97 4.55 21.40 -20.44
C ARG A 97 3.19 21.11 -19.83
N LYS A 98 2.12 21.57 -20.48
CA LYS A 98 0.75 21.32 -20.02
C LYS A 98 0.45 19.81 -19.98
N VAL A 99 0.86 19.06 -20.99
CA VAL A 99 0.74 17.58 -20.99
C VAL A 99 1.54 16.95 -19.85
N ALA A 100 2.74 17.47 -19.53
CA ALA A 100 3.51 16.99 -18.39
C ALA A 100 2.84 17.31 -17.04
N GLU A 101 2.20 18.48 -16.90
CA GLU A 101 1.43 18.85 -15.71
C GLU A 101 0.21 17.94 -15.53
N ASP A 102 -0.52 17.66 -16.61
CA ASP A 102 -1.65 16.72 -16.60
C ASP A 102 -1.20 15.29 -16.21
N LEU A 103 -0.06 14.83 -16.71
CA LEU A 103 0.50 13.52 -16.31
C LEU A 103 0.91 13.48 -14.83
N LYS A 104 1.42 14.60 -14.29
CA LYS A 104 1.76 14.69 -12.87
C LYS A 104 0.52 14.65 -11.99
N SER A 105 -0.55 15.34 -12.37
CA SER A 105 -1.81 15.32 -11.61
C SER A 105 -2.40 13.91 -11.57
N GLU A 106 -2.35 13.16 -12.68
CA GLU A 106 -2.77 11.76 -12.73
C GLU A 106 -1.99 10.88 -11.72
N ILE A 107 -0.66 11.05 -11.58
CA ILE A 107 0.13 10.33 -10.56
C ILE A 107 -0.37 10.65 -9.16
N PHE A 108 -0.55 11.94 -8.84
CA PHE A 108 -1.02 12.35 -7.52
C PHE A 108 -2.39 11.76 -7.18
N GLU A 109 -3.30 11.69 -8.15
CA GLU A 109 -4.61 11.05 -7.95
C GLU A 109 -4.50 9.54 -7.69
N ILE A 110 -3.65 8.83 -8.43
CA ILE A 110 -3.41 7.39 -8.22
C ILE A 110 -2.85 7.14 -6.82
N ASP A 111 -1.86 7.92 -6.39
CA ASP A 111 -1.24 7.79 -5.07
C ASP A 111 -2.21 8.15 -3.93
N ALA A 112 -3.00 9.21 -4.11
CA ALA A 112 -4.04 9.59 -3.16
C ALA A 112 -5.09 8.47 -2.99
N ASN A 113 -5.56 7.89 -4.10
CA ASN A 113 -6.50 6.77 -4.08
C ASN A 113 -5.90 5.55 -3.37
N ARG A 114 -4.64 5.22 -3.65
CA ARG A 114 -3.94 4.12 -2.98
C ARG A 114 -3.83 4.37 -1.47
N LEU A 115 -3.51 5.59 -1.05
CA LEU A 115 -3.45 5.95 0.37
C LEU A 115 -4.81 5.84 1.05
N VAL A 116 -5.89 6.27 0.40
CA VAL A 116 -7.26 6.15 0.92
C VAL A 116 -7.62 4.69 1.15
N THR A 117 -7.34 3.80 0.18
CA THR A 117 -7.61 2.35 0.33
C THR A 117 -6.81 1.73 1.48
N LEU A 118 -5.53 2.09 1.63
CA LEU A 118 -4.70 1.63 2.75
C LEU A 118 -5.26 2.10 4.10
N LYS A 119 -5.63 3.38 4.21
CA LYS A 119 -6.22 3.94 5.43
C LYS A 119 -7.53 3.24 5.80
N ALA A 120 -8.41 3.00 4.83
CA ALA A 120 -9.65 2.28 5.03
C ALA A 120 -9.39 0.84 5.54
N SER A 121 -8.47 0.11 4.91
CA SER A 121 -8.14 -1.26 5.33
C SER A 121 -7.52 -1.33 6.74
N ALA A 122 -6.67 -0.35 7.09
CA ALA A 122 -6.07 -0.25 8.42
C ALA A 122 -7.13 0.05 9.48
N GLN A 123 -8.10 0.91 9.16
CA GLN A 123 -9.19 1.26 10.06
C GLN A 123 -10.11 0.06 10.31
N VAL A 124 -10.45 -0.72 9.28
CA VAL A 124 -11.24 -1.96 9.42
C VAL A 124 -10.52 -2.96 10.34
N LYS A 125 -9.23 -3.22 10.10
CA LYS A 125 -8.42 -4.11 10.96
C LYS A 125 -8.31 -3.63 12.41
N ARG A 126 -8.41 -2.33 12.66
CA ARG A 126 -8.43 -1.77 14.02
C ARG A 126 -9.77 -2.04 14.69
N MET A 127 -10.87 -1.76 13.99
CA MET A 127 -12.23 -2.02 14.51
C MET A 127 -12.45 -3.50 14.82
N GLU A 128 -11.93 -4.40 13.98
CA GLU A 128 -12.02 -5.85 14.21
C GLU A 128 -11.29 -6.28 15.50
N ARG A 129 -10.09 -5.72 15.73
CA ARG A 129 -9.32 -5.99 16.96
C ARG A 129 -10.02 -5.47 18.20
N GLU A 130 -10.47 -4.21 18.17
CA GLU A 130 -11.22 -3.60 19.27
C GLU A 130 -12.51 -4.38 19.56
N LYS A 131 -13.22 -4.86 18.52
CA LYS A 131 -14.41 -5.71 18.69
C LYS A 131 -14.07 -7.05 19.33
N MET A 132 -12.97 -7.69 18.92
CA MET A 132 -12.53 -8.96 19.48
C MET A 132 -12.11 -8.83 20.95
N GLU A 133 -11.35 -7.78 21.29
CA GLU A 133 -10.96 -7.48 22.66
C GLU A 133 -12.17 -7.21 23.55
N ARG A 134 -13.16 -6.44 23.05
CA ARG A 134 -14.40 -6.20 23.76
C ARG A 134 -15.18 -7.50 24.00
N MET A 135 -15.35 -8.35 23.00
CA MET A 135 -16.03 -9.65 23.19
C MET A 135 -15.30 -10.55 24.19
N LYS A 136 -13.96 -10.53 24.20
CA LYS A 136 -13.17 -11.27 25.20
C LYS A 136 -13.39 -10.71 26.61
N GLY A 137 -13.44 -9.38 26.75
CA GLY A 137 -13.74 -8.72 28.03
C GLY A 137 -15.13 -9.06 28.54
N GLU A 138 -16.15 -8.96 27.69
CA GLU A 138 -17.54 -9.33 28.01
C GLU A 138 -17.67 -10.80 28.42
N GLU A 139 -16.97 -11.70 27.72
CA GLU A 139 -16.95 -13.13 28.05
C GLU A 139 -16.24 -13.40 29.38
N LEU A 140 -15.13 -12.71 29.67
CA LEU A 140 -14.41 -12.83 30.93
C LEU A 140 -15.26 -12.34 32.11
N GLU A 141 -15.94 -11.20 31.95
CA GLU A 141 -16.83 -10.63 32.96
C GLU A 141 -18.02 -11.56 33.22
N ARG A 142 -18.65 -12.10 32.16
CA ARG A 142 -19.72 -13.09 32.27
C ARG A 142 -19.26 -14.34 33.03
N ARG A 143 -18.05 -14.86 32.75
CA ARG A 143 -17.48 -16.00 33.46
C ARG A 143 -17.24 -15.67 34.94
N GLY A 144 -16.73 -14.48 35.24
CA GLY A 144 -16.57 -13.99 36.61
C GLY A 144 -17.88 -13.97 37.39
N GLN A 145 -18.95 -13.41 36.81
CA GLN A 145 -20.28 -13.37 37.42
C GLN A 145 -20.86 -14.78 37.65
N MET A 146 -20.64 -15.72 36.72
CA MET A 146 -21.05 -17.11 36.93
C MET A 146 -20.31 -17.77 38.09
N LEU A 147 -18.99 -17.56 38.19
CA LEU A 147 -18.18 -18.09 39.28
C LEU A 147 -18.59 -17.49 40.62
N GLU A 148 -18.90 -16.20 40.67
CA GLU A 148 -19.38 -15.52 41.88
C GLU A 148 -20.70 -16.12 42.37
N ASN A 149 -21.66 -16.36 41.46
CA ASN A 149 -22.91 -17.03 41.81
C ASN A 149 -22.69 -18.45 42.35
N VAL A 150 -21.78 -19.22 41.73
CA VAL A 150 -21.44 -20.57 42.20
C VAL A 150 -20.74 -20.53 43.55
N PHE A 151 -19.84 -19.55 43.76
CA PHE A 151 -19.14 -19.35 45.03
C PHE A 151 -20.13 -19.14 46.19
N VAL A 152 -21.15 -18.30 46.00
CA VAL A 152 -22.20 -18.08 47.02
C VAL A 152 -22.93 -19.38 47.38
N THR A 153 -23.15 -20.28 46.42
CA THR A 153 -23.79 -21.58 46.71
C THR A 153 -22.89 -22.56 47.45
N TRP A 154 -21.57 -22.36 47.40
CA TRP A 154 -20.57 -23.24 48.03
C TRP A 154 -20.05 -22.69 49.36
N ALA A 155 -20.19 -21.39 49.61
CA ALA A 155 -19.79 -20.74 50.84
C ALA A 155 -20.69 -21.19 52.01
N GLN A 156 -20.09 -21.75 53.06
CA GLN A 156 -20.81 -22.16 54.28
C GLN A 156 -20.91 -21.02 55.32
N ASN A 157 -19.90 -20.14 55.38
CA ASN A 157 -19.86 -18.94 56.22
C ASN A 157 -19.34 -17.80 55.34
N GLU A 158 -20.14 -16.72 55.22
CA GLU A 158 -20.05 -15.45 54.48
C GLU A 158 -18.93 -15.15 53.45
N ASP A 159 -17.73 -15.75 53.50
CA ASP A 159 -16.63 -15.57 52.53
C ASP A 159 -15.65 -16.76 52.42
N THR A 160 -16.01 -17.95 52.94
CA THR A 160 -15.08 -19.10 53.00
C THR A 160 -15.64 -20.39 52.42
N ILE A 161 -14.80 -21.09 51.63
CA ILE A 161 -15.10 -22.41 51.08
C ILE A 161 -14.18 -23.46 51.75
N PRO A 162 -14.71 -24.64 52.13
CA PRO A 162 -13.88 -25.75 52.60
C PRO A 162 -12.89 -26.22 51.52
N LEU A 163 -11.61 -26.30 51.87
CA LEU A 163 -10.54 -26.77 50.97
C LEU A 163 -10.83 -28.15 50.38
N THR A 164 -11.45 -29.04 51.16
CA THR A 164 -11.86 -30.38 50.73
C THR A 164 -12.85 -30.36 49.57
N MET A 165 -13.72 -29.35 49.51
CA MET A 165 -14.69 -29.19 48.43
C MET A 165 -14.00 -28.78 47.12
N VAL A 166 -13.02 -27.87 47.19
CA VAL A 166 -12.21 -27.45 46.04
C VAL A 166 -11.37 -28.61 45.52
N GLN A 167 -10.71 -29.35 46.41
CA GLN A 167 -9.91 -30.53 46.05
C GLN A 167 -10.77 -31.62 45.38
N ASN A 168 -11.95 -31.92 45.93
CA ASN A 168 -12.88 -32.88 45.33
C ASN A 168 -13.41 -32.43 43.97
N ALA A 169 -13.67 -31.13 43.79
CA ALA A 169 -14.09 -30.57 42.51
C ALA A 169 -12.98 -30.69 41.45
N LEU A 170 -11.72 -30.44 41.82
CA LEU A 170 -10.56 -30.60 40.94
C LEU A 170 -10.36 -32.06 40.51
N ILE A 171 -10.49 -33.01 41.45
CA ILE A 171 -10.42 -34.45 41.16
C ILE A 171 -11.55 -34.86 40.21
N SER A 172 -12.78 -34.44 40.50
CA SER A 172 -13.96 -34.73 39.66
C SER A 172 -13.86 -34.13 38.26
N PHE A 173 -13.26 -32.94 38.14
CA PHE A 173 -13.01 -32.30 36.85
C PHE A 173 -11.98 -33.07 36.03
N ARG A 174 -10.88 -33.51 36.66
CA ARG A 174 -9.86 -34.35 36.03
C ARG A 174 -10.43 -35.66 35.52
N GLU A 175 -11.29 -36.32 36.29
CA GLU A 175 -11.94 -37.57 35.87
C GLU A 175 -12.88 -37.36 34.68
N ARG A 176 -13.50 -36.19 34.55
CA ARG A 176 -14.35 -35.83 33.40
C ARG A 176 -13.60 -35.26 32.21
N SER A 177 -12.43 -34.66 32.40
CA SER A 177 -11.67 -34.03 31.31
C SER A 177 -11.16 -35.05 30.28
N ASP A 178 -11.04 -36.32 30.67
CA ASP A 178 -10.76 -37.43 29.76
C ASP A 178 -11.85 -37.69 28.72
N SER A 179 -13.06 -37.17 28.94
CA SER A 179 -14.19 -37.26 28.01
C SER A 179 -14.37 -36.03 27.10
N LEU A 180 -13.51 -35.01 27.22
CA LEU A 180 -13.56 -33.78 26.41
C LEU A 180 -12.90 -33.95 25.02
N SER A 181 -13.22 -33.05 24.08
CA SER A 181 -12.62 -33.05 22.73
C SER A 181 -11.11 -32.79 22.78
N GLU A 182 -10.37 -33.29 21.77
CA GLU A 182 -8.90 -33.20 21.70
C GLU A 182 -8.34 -31.77 21.90
N GLU A 183 -9.01 -30.75 21.35
CA GLU A 183 -8.60 -29.34 21.51
C GLU A 183 -8.73 -28.87 22.96
N LEU A 184 -9.83 -29.20 23.64
CA LEU A 184 -10.04 -28.84 25.05
C LEU A 184 -9.16 -29.68 25.99
N ARG A 185 -8.83 -30.92 25.61
CA ARG A 185 -7.96 -31.79 26.40
C ARG A 185 -6.50 -31.31 26.42
N ARG A 186 -6.02 -30.68 25.33
CA ARG A 186 -4.71 -30.01 25.31
C ARG A 186 -4.67 -28.80 26.23
N GLU A 187 -5.69 -27.96 26.18
CA GLU A 187 -5.77 -26.73 26.99
C GLU A 187 -6.08 -27.02 28.48
N ALA A 188 -6.76 -28.13 28.78
CA ALA A 188 -7.10 -28.56 30.14
C ALA A 188 -5.98 -29.34 30.86
N TYR A 189 -4.84 -29.58 30.21
CA TYR A 189 -3.72 -30.34 30.79
C TYR A 189 -2.91 -29.47 31.78
N PHE A 190 -3.56 -29.01 32.85
CA PHE A 190 -2.88 -28.41 33.99
C PHE A 190 -2.25 -29.54 34.81
N ALA A 191 -0.98 -29.84 34.53
CA ALA A 191 -0.19 -30.79 35.29
C ALA A 191 0.21 -30.17 36.65
N ILE A 192 -0.73 -30.15 37.60
CA ILE A 192 -0.41 -30.02 39.02
C ILE A 192 -0.72 -31.39 39.63
N GLU A 193 0.28 -32.03 40.24
CA GLU A 193 0.04 -33.22 41.05
C GLU A 193 -1.08 -32.92 42.04
N ALA A 194 -2.11 -33.77 42.10
CA ALA A 194 -3.27 -33.52 42.95
C ALA A 194 -2.76 -33.32 44.40
N PRO A 195 -3.00 -32.15 45.01
CA PRO A 195 -2.51 -31.89 46.36
C PRO A 195 -3.12 -32.91 47.32
N GLU A 196 -2.34 -33.34 48.32
CA GLU A 196 -2.82 -34.25 49.36
C GLU A 196 -4.09 -33.66 50.00
N LEU A 197 -5.13 -34.50 50.16
CA LEU A 197 -6.41 -34.09 50.72
C LEU A 197 -6.19 -33.62 52.17
N ASP A 198 -6.49 -32.36 52.46
CA ASP A 198 -6.38 -31.85 53.82
C ASP A 198 -7.57 -32.35 54.65
N SER A 199 -7.32 -33.29 55.54
CA SER A 199 -8.33 -33.82 56.45
C SER A 199 -8.66 -32.88 57.63
N LYS A 200 -8.00 -31.71 57.74
CA LYS A 200 -8.11 -30.81 58.90
C LYS A 200 -9.16 -29.69 58.75
N GLY A 201 -9.84 -29.60 57.60
CA GLY A 201 -10.96 -28.66 57.42
C GLY A 201 -10.54 -27.20 57.23
N THR A 202 -9.37 -26.95 56.64
CA THR A 202 -8.90 -25.59 56.33
C THR A 202 -9.86 -24.87 55.39
N LEU A 203 -10.12 -23.59 55.67
CA LEU A 203 -11.02 -22.73 54.91
C LEU A 203 -10.20 -21.82 53.99
N LEU A 204 -10.59 -21.72 52.73
CA LEU A 204 -9.98 -20.81 51.75
C LEU A 204 -10.79 -19.51 51.66
N GLY A 205 -10.09 -18.38 51.59
CA GLY A 205 -10.69 -17.05 51.52
C GLY A 205 -10.67 -16.45 50.12
N VAL A 206 -11.57 -15.49 49.84
CA VAL A 206 -11.69 -14.81 48.53
C VAL A 206 -10.38 -14.16 48.05
N ASN A 207 -9.50 -13.75 48.96
CA ASN A 207 -8.23 -13.10 48.64
C ASN A 207 -7.17 -14.05 48.06
N GLU A 208 -7.33 -15.36 48.20
CA GLU A 208 -6.38 -16.37 47.68
C GLU A 208 -6.59 -16.66 46.18
N PHE A 209 -7.66 -16.13 45.58
CA PHE A 209 -8.04 -16.38 44.19
C PHE A 209 -7.87 -15.16 43.26
N LYS A 210 -7.22 -14.08 43.73
CA LYS A 210 -7.10 -12.79 43.02
C LYS A 210 -5.74 -12.52 42.34
N GLU A 211 -4.89 -13.52 42.16
CA GLU A 211 -3.66 -13.41 41.34
C GLU A 211 -3.87 -13.83 39.88
#